data_AF-A0A2J4ZME9-F1
#
_entry.id   AF-A0A2J4ZME9-F1
#
_cell.length_a   1.000
_cell.length_b   1.000
_cell.length_c   1.000
_cell.angle_alpha   90.00
_cell.angle_beta   90.00
_cell.angle_gamma   90.00
#
_symmetry.space_group_name_H-M   'P 1'
#
loop_
_entity.id
_entity.type
_entity.pdbx_description
1 polymer ?
#
loop_
_entity_poly.entity_id
_entity_poly.type
_entity_poly.pdbx_seq_one_letter_code
_entity_poly.pdbx_strand_id
1 'polypeptide(L)' 'CCWLDGCSFSQAVKFAQGCSSLALSSEFTNNPELSYANVKKVVEKEYD' A
#
# COMPACT_ATOMS: atom_id res chain seq x y z
N CYS A 1 6.70 6.64 15.44
CA CYS A 1 6.48 7.01 14.02
C CYS A 1 6.18 5.75 13.24
N CYS A 2 5.12 5.81 12.45
CA CYS A 2 4.28 4.71 11.93
C CYS A 2 4.88 3.94 10.75
N TRP A 3 6.19 3.89 10.66
CA TRP A 3 6.86 3.17 9.59
C TRP A 3 6.83 1.70 9.97
N LEU A 4 6.08 0.89 9.20
CA LEU A 4 6.11 -0.58 9.26
C LEU A 4 7.46 -1.05 9.81
N ASP A 5 7.47 -1.65 11.00
CA ASP A 5 8.71 -1.91 11.74
C ASP A 5 9.76 -2.56 10.82
N GLY A 6 10.95 -1.96 10.76
CA GLY A 6 12.06 -2.44 9.94
C GLY A 6 12.05 -2.01 8.47
N CYS A 7 11.10 -1.21 7.99
CA CYS A 7 11.12 -0.67 6.63
C CYS A 7 11.96 0.62 6.50
N SER A 8 12.67 0.76 5.38
CA SER A 8 13.25 2.04 4.98
C SER A 8 12.17 3.08 4.67
N PHE A 9 12.52 4.37 4.74
CA PHE A 9 11.62 5.45 4.36
C PHE A 9 11.05 5.28 2.95
N SER A 10 11.87 4.90 1.98
CA SER A 10 11.43 4.66 0.60
C SER A 10 10.39 3.53 0.52
N GLN A 11 10.64 2.41 1.21
CA GLN A 11 9.68 1.30 1.24
C GLN A 11 8.36 1.71 1.87
N ALA A 12 8.41 2.52 2.92
CA ALA A 12 7.20 2.93 3.61
C ALA A 12 6.41 4.01 2.84
N VAL A 13 7.08 4.90 2.11
CA VAL A 13 6.42 5.81 1.14
C VAL A 13 5.71 5.01 0.05
N LYS A 14 6.37 4.02 -0.55
CA LYS A 14 5.76 3.15 -1.56
C LYS A 14 4.55 2.38 -1.02
N PHE A 15 4.68 1.84 0.20
CA PHE A 15 3.57 1.16 0.86
C PHE A 15 2.37 2.10 1.06
N ALA A 16 2.60 3.32 1.54
CA ALA A 16 1.54 4.32 1.70
C ALA A 16 0.88 4.67 0.35
N GLN A 17 1.65 4.78 -0.73
CA GLN A 17 1.11 4.98 -2.08
C GLN A 17 0.24 3.82 -2.54
N GLY A 18 0.67 2.58 -2.30
CA GLY A 18 -0.13 1.38 -2.61
C GLY A 18 -1.44 1.32 -1.80
N CYS A 19 -1.42 1.74 -0.53
CA CYS A 19 -2.64 1.89 0.27
C CYS A 19 -3.60 2.92 -0.36
N SER A 20 -3.10 4.09 -0.75
CA SER A 20 -3.90 5.13 -1.40
C SER A 20 -4.47 4.66 -2.73
N SER A 21 -3.70 3.92 -3.53
CA SER A 21 -4.16 3.35 -4.80
C SER A 21 -5.36 2.41 -4.59
N LEU A 22 -5.27 1.48 -3.63
CA LEU A 22 -6.37 0.57 -3.31
C LEU A 22 -7.57 1.30 -2.69
N ALA A 23 -7.35 2.33 -1.87
CA ALA A 23 -8.45 3.14 -1.33
C ALA A 23 -9.19 3.89 -2.44
N LEU A 24 -8.46 4.46 -3.41
CA LEU A 24 -9.03 5.21 -4.54
C LEU A 24 -9.70 4.30 -5.59
N SER A 25 -9.35 3.01 -5.64
CA SER A 25 -9.96 2.05 -6.57
C SER A 25 -11.32 1.53 -6.11
N SER A 26 -11.86 2.02 -4.98
CA SER A 26 -13.12 1.59 -4.41
C SER A 26 -14.03 2.79 -4.15
N GLU A 27 -15.34 2.56 -4.25
CA GLU A 27 -16.35 3.53 -3.80
C GLU A 27 -16.41 3.61 -2.28
N PHE A 28 -15.87 2.61 -1.57
CA PHE A 28 -15.86 2.54 -0.11
C PHE A 28 -14.53 3.03 0.46
N THR A 29 -14.60 3.88 1.48
CA THR A 29 -13.41 4.32 2.24
C THR A 29 -12.73 3.14 2.94
N ASN A 30 -13.49 2.11 3.35
CA ASN A 30 -12.98 0.89 3.97
C ASN A 30 -12.86 -0.26 2.96
N ASN A 31 -12.19 -0.03 1.81
CA ASN A 31 -12.05 -1.05 0.79
C ASN A 31 -11.64 -2.41 1.41
N PRO A 32 -12.48 -3.47 1.31
CA PRO A 32 -12.18 -4.77 1.91
C PRO A 32 -10.92 -5.41 1.34
N GLU A 33 -10.52 -5.01 0.13
CA GLU A 33 -9.27 -5.44 -0.51
C GLU A 33 -8.04 -4.69 0.01
N LEU A 34 -8.20 -3.64 0.84
CA LEU A 34 -7.10 -2.92 1.47
C LEU A 34 -6.48 -3.79 2.58
N SER A 35 -5.51 -4.61 2.18
CA SER A 35 -4.73 -5.46 3.06
C SER A 35 -3.24 -5.34 2.76
N TYR A 36 -2.39 -5.65 3.74
CA TYR A 36 -0.93 -5.64 3.55
C TYR A 36 -0.49 -6.46 2.34
N ALA A 37 -1.07 -7.65 2.14
CA ALA A 37 -0.76 -8.54 1.03
C ALA A 37 -1.12 -7.93 -0.33
N ASN A 38 -2.28 -7.27 -0.43
CA ASN A 38 -2.71 -6.64 -1.68
C ASN A 38 -1.93 -5.36 -1.97
N VAL A 39 -1.62 -4.54 -0.95
CA VAL A 39 -0.74 -3.36 -1.09
C VAL A 39 0.63 -3.79 -1.61
N LYS A 40 1.21 -4.86 -1.06
CA LYS A 40 2.50 -5.40 -1.50
C LYS A 40 2.46 -5.83 -2.97
N LYS A 41 1.41 -6.54 -3.41
CA LYS A 41 1.23 -6.92 -4.83
C LYS A 41 1.14 -5.71 -5.76
N VAL A 42 0.46 -4.64 -5.35
CA VAL A 42 0.36 -3.40 -6.14
C VAL A 42 1.73 -2.72 -6.26
N VAL A 43 2.44 -2.59 -5.14
CA VAL A 43 3.76 -1.95 -5.09
C VAL A 43 4.81 -2.75 -5.86
N GLU A 44 4.74 -4.09 -5.87
CA GLU A 44 5.68 -4.96 -6.58
C GLU A 44 5.40 -5.04 -8.10
N LYS A 45 4.15 -4.87 -8.54
CA LYS A 45 3.79 -4.86 -9.97
C LYS A 45 4.27 -3.64 -10.75
N GLU A 46 4.63 -2.54 -10.07
CA GLU A 46 5.16 -1.32 -10.70
C GLU A 46 6.67 -1.42 -11.06
N TYR A 47 7.29 -2.61 -10.92
CA TYR A 47 8.73 -2.83 -11.13
C TYR A 47 9.12 -3.90 -12.16
N ASP A 48 8.15 -4.47 -12.91
CA ASP A 48 8.40 -5.24 -14.15
C ASP A 48 8.19 -4.34 -15.39
#